data_AF-A0A421G2B5-F1
#
_entry.id   AF-A0A421G2B5-F1
#
_cell.length_a   1.000
_cell.length_b   1.000
_cell.length_c   1.000
_cell.angle_alpha   90.00
_cell.angle_beta   90.00
_cell.angle_gamma   90.00
#
_symmetry.space_group_name_H-M   'P 1'
#
loop_
_entity.id
_entity.type
_entity.pdbx_description
1 polymer ?
#
loop_
_entity_poly.entity_id
_entity_poly.type
_entity_poly.pdbx_seq_one_letter_code
_entity_poly.pdbx_strand_id
1 'polypeptide(L)' 'AYGVLWYSNVLCGVLRGALEMVQMRVEAQFVKDVLQGDEVSEIRLELKGMIEEAMGDEYKED' A
#
# COMPACT_ATOMS: atom_id res chain seq x y z
N ALA A 1 0.47 -19.73 -19.12
CA ALA A 1 -0.78 -19.00 -18.81
C ALA A 1 -0.41 -17.54 -18.59
N TYR A 2 -1.01 -16.61 -19.34
CA TYR A 2 -0.81 -15.18 -19.08
C TYR A 2 -1.55 -14.84 -17.78
N GLY A 3 -0.87 -14.21 -16.83
CA GLY A 3 -1.47 -13.80 -15.56
C GLY A 3 -2.53 -12.70 -15.76
N VAL A 4 -3.42 -12.54 -14.79
CA VAL A 4 -4.46 -11.49 -14.80
C VAL A 4 -3.79 -10.11 -14.65
N LEU A 5 -4.11 -9.18 -15.55
CA LEU A 5 -3.61 -7.80 -15.53
C LEU A 5 -4.57 -6.89 -14.76
N TRP A 6 -4.06 -6.24 -13.72
CA TRP A 6 -4.74 -5.15 -13.02
C TRP A 6 -4.31 -3.82 -13.64
N TYR A 7 -5.11 -3.29 -14.57
CA TYR A 7 -4.71 -2.13 -15.38
C TYR A 7 -4.37 -0.91 -14.51
N SER A 8 -5.16 -0.67 -13.46
CA SER A 8 -4.99 0.46 -12.55
C SER A 8 -4.13 0.16 -11.32
N ASN A 9 -3.30 -0.90 -11.33
CA ASN A 9 -2.49 -1.31 -10.17
C ASN A 9 -1.48 -0.25 -9.69
N VAL A 10 -1.17 0.74 -10.54
CA VAL A 10 -0.39 1.92 -10.14
C VAL A 10 -1.02 2.64 -8.94
N LEU A 11 -2.36 2.65 -8.83
CA LEU A 11 -3.07 3.25 -7.70
C LEU A 11 -2.75 2.55 -6.37
N CYS A 12 -2.61 1.21 -6.37
CA CYS A 12 -2.17 0.48 -5.19
C CYS A 12 -0.74 0.86 -4.78
N GLY A 13 0.15 1.10 -5.76
CA GLY A 13 1.50 1.61 -5.52
C GLY A 13 1.50 3.01 -4.89
N VAL A 14 0.69 3.93 -5.44
CA VAL A 14 0.54 5.29 -4.91
C VAL A 14 0.02 5.26 -3.47
N LEU A 15 -1.00 4.46 -3.17
CA LEU A 15 -1.55 4.32 -1.81
C LEU A 15 -0.50 3.82 -0.82
N ARG A 16 0.26 2.77 -1.18
CA ARG A 16 1.33 2.25 -0.33
C ARG A 16 2.40 3.29 -0.08
N GLY A 17 2.91 3.93 -1.14
CA GLY A 17 3.97 4.93 -1.02
C GLY A 17 3.53 6.15 -0.21
N ALA A 18 2.33 6.68 -0.47
CA ALA A 18 1.81 7.83 0.28
C ALA A 18 1.61 7.52 1.77
N LEU A 19 1.13 6.32 2.12
CA LEU A 19 0.90 5.91 3.51
C LEU A 19 2.22 5.55 4.22
N GLU A 20 3.21 5.03 3.50
CA GLU A 20 4.55 4.80 4.02
C GLU A 20 5.25 6.10 4.44
N MET A 21 5.05 7.21 3.70
CA MET A 21 5.58 8.53 4.06
C MET A 21 5.02 9.09 5.38
N VAL A 22 3.89 8.58 5.84
CA VAL A 22 3.28 8.92 7.13
C VAL A 22 3.37 7.76 8.14
N GLN A 23 4.41 6.94 8.00
CA GLN A 23 4.75 5.85 8.91
C GLN A 23 3.67 4.75 9.02
N MET A 24 2.81 4.61 8.02
CA MET A 24 1.81 3.55 7.97
C MET A 24 2.24 2.47 6.99
N ARG A 25 2.61 1.29 7.50
CA ARG A 25 2.87 0.13 6.66
C ARG A 25 1.54 -0.50 6.26
N VAL A 26 1.20 -0.42 4.98
CA VAL A 26 -0.08 -0.93 4.47
C VAL A 26 0.10 -1.90 3.30
N GLU A 27 -0.87 -2.80 3.14
CA GLU A 27 -1.06 -3.59 1.94
C GLU A 27 -2.24 -3.01 1.14
N ALA A 28 -2.07 -2.86 -0.18
CA ALA A 28 -3.09 -2.37 -1.09
C ALA A 28 -3.15 -3.30 -2.30
N GLN A 29 -4.32 -3.86 -2.58
CA GLN A 29 -4.55 -4.78 -3.70
C GLN A 29 -5.93 -4.59 -4.32
N PHE A 30 -6.03 -4.74 -5.64
CA PHE A 30 -7.32 -4.85 -6.31
C PHE A 30 -8.00 -6.18 -5.93
N VAL A 31 -9.29 -6.11 -5.62
CA VAL A 31 -10.13 -7.29 -5.38
C VAL A 31 -11.26 -7.41 -6.40
N LYS A 32 -11.65 -6.29 -7.02
CA LYS A 32 -12.60 -6.23 -8.13
C LYS A 32 -12.18 -5.13 -9.10
N ASP A 33 -12.44 -5.32 -10.39
CA ASP A 33 -12.16 -4.34 -11.43
C ASP A 33 -13.23 -4.40 -12.53
N VAL A 34 -13.84 -3.25 -12.84
CA VAL A 34 -14.82 -3.14 -13.94
C VAL A 34 -14.23 -3.56 -15.28
N LEU A 35 -12.91 -3.45 -15.46
CA LEU A 35 -12.21 -3.91 -16.68
C LEU A 35 -12.13 -5.44 -16.78
N GLN A 36 -12.38 -6.15 -15.69
CA GLN A 36 -12.48 -7.61 -15.64
C GLN A 36 -13.94 -8.10 -15.61
N GLY A 37 -14.91 -7.17 -15.66
CA GLY A 37 -16.34 -7.49 -15.70
C GLY A 37 -17.06 -7.39 -14.34
N ASP A 38 -16.40 -6.89 -13.30
CA ASP A 38 -17.07 -6.60 -12.02
C ASP A 38 -17.98 -5.36 -12.11
N GLU A 39 -18.95 -5.24 -11.19
CA GLU A 39 -19.87 -4.09 -11.13
C GLU A 39 -19.17 -2.79 -10.71
N VAL A 40 -18.13 -2.91 -9.89
CA VAL A 40 -17.36 -1.79 -9.33
C VAL A 40 -15.89 -2.16 -9.21
N SER A 41 -15.01 -1.17 -9.30
CA SER A 41 -13.60 -1.35 -8.96
C SER A 41 -13.42 -1.19 -7.44
N GLU A 42 -12.79 -2.18 -6.82
CA GLU A 42 -12.60 -2.23 -5.37
C GLU A 42 -11.13 -2.50 -5.05
N ILE A 43 -10.53 -1.64 -4.23
CA ILE A 43 -9.18 -1.80 -3.68
C ILE A 43 -9.32 -2.12 -2.20
N ARG A 44 -8.78 -3.26 -1.78
CA ARG A 44 -8.65 -3.62 -0.37
C ARG A 44 -7.37 -3.03 0.20
N LEU A 45 -7.53 -2.24 1.26
CA LEU A 45 -6.45 -1.68 2.07
C LEU A 45 -6.41 -2.36 3.43
N GLU A 46 -5.22 -2.80 3.86
CA GLU A 46 -5.00 -3.39 5.18
C GLU A 46 -3.80 -2.73 5.86
N LEU A 47 -4.01 -2.19 7.07
CA LEU A 47 -2.92 -1.69 7.91
C LEU A 47 -2.16 -2.86 8.50
N LYS A 48 -0.88 -3.00 8.14
CA LYS A 48 0.01 -4.05 8.66
C LYS A 48 0.75 -3.63 9.93
N GLY A 49 0.84 -2.32 10.19
CA GLY A 49 1.45 -1.77 11.39
C GLY A 49 1.95 -0.35 11.18
N MET A 50 2.44 0.25 12.25
CA MET A 50 3.13 1.53 12.21
C MET A 50 4.63 1.29 12.04
N ILE A 51 5.30 2.16 11.29
CA ILE A 51 6.75 2.17 11.17
C ILE A 51 7.28 2.90 12.41
N GLU A 52 8.02 2.19 13.25
CA GLU A 52 8.70 2.81 14.39
C GLU A 52 9.94 3.55 13.87
N GLU A 53 10.02 4.86 14.14
CA GLU A 53 11.25 5.61 13.97
C GLU A 53 12.21 5.23 15.11
N ALA A 54 13.22 4.42 14.79
CA ALA A 54 14.40 4.36 15.63
C ALA A 54 15.15 5.69 15.46
N MET A 55 14.92 6.65 16.38
CA MET A 55 15.91 7.71 16.58
C MET A 55 17.21 7.00 16.93
N GLY A 56 18.22 7.13 16.08
CA GLY A 56 19.53 6.55 16.33
C GLY A 56 20.03 6.99 17.71
N ASP A 57 20.78 6.11 18.37
CA ASP A 57 21.47 6.32 19.65
C ASP A 57 22.41 7.56 19.71
N GLU A 58 22.41 8.41 18.68
CA GLU A 58 23.23 9.62 18.54
C GLU A 58 22.75 10.81 19.38
N TYR A 59 21.61 10.70 20.08
CA TYR A 59 21.15 11.67 21.10
C TYR A 59 21.54 11.27 22.53
N LYS A 60 22.65 10.55 22.73
CA LYS A 60 23.29 10.49 24.05
C LYS A 60 24.15 11.74 24.18
N GLU A 61 23.55 12.85 24.60
CA GLU A 61 24.30 14.00 25.15
C GLU A 61 25.12 13.49 26.35
N ASP A 62 26.43 13.71 26.31
CA ASP A 62 27.34 13.57 27.47
C ASP A 62 26.98 14.57 28.57
#